data_AF-A0A258MZJ4-F1
#
_entry.id   AF-A0A258MZJ4-F1
#
_cell.length_a   1.000
_cell.length_b   1.000
_cell.length_c   1.000
_cell.angle_alpha   90.00
_cell.angle_beta   90.00
_cell.angle_gamma   90.00
#
_symmetry.space_group_name_H-M   'P 1'
#
loop_
_entity.id
_entity.type
_entity.pdbx_description
1 polymer ?
#
loop_
_entity_poly.entity_id
_entity_poly.type
_entity_poly.pdbx_seq_one_letter_code
_entity_poly.pdbx_strand_id
1 'polypeptide(L)'
;NTAARMVENSDVNRINISGNTHALIKDYFDCDYRGKILAKNKGFIDMYFVNDFFLLEKIKHRVFMRMKDLDQRLHYHTIWHTSDVLMQVERIAQSEGIDTERELLLLKIAALYHDTGFLKTYLNHEEAGCEIFMEDAQQMAYELTINEKEWVCQLIMVTKTPQEPQNIFEEIICDADLDYLGRDDFWLIGKKLYSELYGYGMIHDEQDWNMLQLSFLGKHHYWTKTSQKMRADKKAEYLSAIQAKLNK
;
A
#
# COMPACT_ATOMS: atom_id res chain seq x y z
N ASN A 1 40.05 -9.11 -16.37
CA ASN A 1 39.11 -8.24 -15.65
C ASN A 1 37.73 -8.44 -16.25
N THR A 2 36.87 -9.23 -15.60
CA THR A 2 35.53 -9.57 -16.11
C THR A 2 34.58 -8.37 -15.98
N ALA A 3 34.63 -7.64 -14.86
CA ALA A 3 33.76 -6.48 -14.62
C ALA A 3 33.92 -5.37 -15.67
N ALA A 4 35.16 -5.03 -16.05
CA ALA A 4 35.41 -4.02 -17.09
C ALA A 4 34.76 -4.39 -18.44
N ARG A 5 34.82 -5.66 -18.85
CA ARG A 5 34.19 -6.13 -20.09
C ARG A 5 32.66 -6.16 -20.01
N MET A 6 32.11 -6.43 -18.83
CA MET A 6 30.66 -6.39 -18.63
C MET A 6 30.16 -4.96 -18.82
N VAL A 7 30.85 -3.96 -18.26
CA VAL A 7 30.52 -2.54 -18.41
C VAL A 7 30.65 -2.08 -19.88
N GLU A 8 31.75 -2.42 -20.56
CA GLU A 8 31.97 -2.08 -21.98
C GLU A 8 30.89 -2.65 -22.93
N ASN A 9 30.18 -3.70 -22.51
CA ASN A 9 29.15 -4.37 -23.30
C ASN A 9 27.76 -4.28 -22.64
N SER A 10 27.52 -3.22 -21.88
CA SER A 10 26.20 -2.91 -21.29
C SER A 10 25.46 -1.89 -22.14
N ASP A 11 24.14 -2.02 -22.19
CA ASP A 11 23.27 -1.00 -22.78
C ASP A 11 23.05 0.13 -21.78
N VAL A 12 22.86 1.35 -22.29
CA VAL A 12 22.49 2.51 -21.47
C VAL A 12 21.18 2.20 -20.74
N ASN A 13 21.13 2.48 -19.44
CA ASN A 13 19.99 2.21 -18.53
C ASN A 13 19.62 0.73 -18.30
N ARG A 14 20.50 -0.24 -18.62
CA ARG A 14 20.27 -1.65 -18.26
C ARG A 14 21.32 -2.17 -17.29
N ILE A 15 20.90 -3.00 -16.33
CA ILE A 15 21.81 -3.69 -15.43
C ILE A 15 22.23 -5.01 -16.08
N ASN A 16 23.52 -5.12 -16.39
CA ASN A 16 24.10 -6.29 -17.06
C ASN A 16 24.79 -7.21 -16.05
N ILE A 17 24.39 -8.48 -16.01
CA ILE A 17 24.89 -9.47 -15.06
C ILE A 17 25.41 -10.72 -15.75
N SER A 18 26.36 -11.40 -15.10
CA SER A 18 26.89 -12.67 -15.58
C SER A 18 25.95 -13.83 -15.27
N GLY A 19 26.07 -14.96 -15.97
CA GLY A 19 25.30 -16.17 -15.71
C GLY A 19 25.45 -16.70 -14.27
N ASN A 20 26.61 -16.52 -13.65
CA ASN A 20 26.82 -16.88 -12.24
C ASN A 20 26.02 -15.97 -11.30
N THR A 21 25.95 -14.67 -11.59
CA THR A 21 25.13 -13.73 -10.83
C THR A 21 23.65 -14.01 -11.03
N HIS A 22 23.23 -14.26 -12.28
CA HIS A 22 21.87 -14.66 -12.61
C HIS A 22 21.44 -15.90 -11.82
N ALA A 23 22.29 -16.93 -11.73
CA ALA A 23 21.99 -18.13 -10.95
C ALA A 23 21.71 -17.86 -9.46
N LEU A 24 22.20 -16.76 -8.90
CA LEU A 24 21.98 -16.37 -7.50
C LEU A 24 20.72 -15.51 -7.31
N ILE A 25 20.26 -14.82 -8.37
CA ILE A 25 19.22 -13.79 -8.24
C ILE A 25 17.96 -14.07 -9.08
N LYS A 26 17.97 -15.08 -9.96
CA LYS A 26 16.88 -15.39 -10.91
C LYS A 26 15.53 -15.69 -10.26
N ASP A 27 15.54 -16.07 -8.98
CA ASP A 27 14.31 -16.34 -8.22
C ASP A 27 13.70 -15.04 -7.65
N TYR A 28 14.44 -13.93 -7.72
CA TYR A 28 14.05 -12.61 -7.18
C TYR A 28 13.89 -11.53 -8.26
N PHE A 29 14.56 -11.69 -9.41
CA PHE A 29 14.57 -10.71 -10.49
C PHE A 29 14.30 -11.39 -11.83
N ASP A 30 13.42 -10.78 -12.61
CA ASP A 30 13.25 -11.15 -14.01
C ASP A 30 14.51 -10.79 -14.80
N CYS A 31 14.94 -11.67 -15.69
CA CYS A 31 16.22 -11.55 -16.37
C CYS A 31 16.13 -12.01 -17.82
N ASP A 32 16.44 -11.11 -18.76
CA ASP A 32 16.56 -11.45 -20.17
C ASP A 32 17.93 -12.04 -20.47
N TYR A 33 17.98 -13.22 -21.09
CA TYR A 33 19.23 -13.73 -21.65
C TYR A 33 19.63 -12.91 -22.89
N ARG A 34 20.82 -12.31 -22.86
CA ARG A 34 21.30 -11.41 -23.92
C ARG A 34 22.44 -11.97 -24.77
N GLY A 35 22.77 -13.25 -24.59
CA GLY A 35 23.86 -13.92 -25.29
C GLY A 35 25.16 -14.01 -24.49
N LYS A 36 26.25 -14.42 -25.17
CA LYS A 36 27.54 -14.67 -24.54
C LYS A 36 28.56 -13.59 -24.85
N ILE A 37 29.43 -13.30 -23.90
CA ILE A 37 30.62 -12.46 -24.13
C ILE A 37 31.90 -13.28 -23.92
N LEU A 38 32.92 -13.01 -24.74
CA LEU A 38 34.24 -13.60 -24.55
C LEU A 38 34.97 -12.85 -23.42
N ALA A 39 35.31 -13.56 -22.34
CA ALA A 39 36.09 -13.02 -21.24
C ALA A 39 37.52 -13.57 -21.26
N LYS A 40 38.51 -12.68 -21.08
CA LYS A 40 39.92 -13.05 -21.06
C LYS A 40 40.17 -14.11 -19.97
N ASN A 41 40.72 -15.26 -20.37
CA ASN A 41 41.03 -16.43 -19.54
C ASN A 41 39.82 -17.16 -18.92
N LYS A 42 38.59 -16.89 -19.37
CA LYS A 42 37.38 -17.57 -18.87
C LYS A 42 36.47 -18.11 -19.98
N GLY A 43 36.85 -17.94 -21.25
CA GLY A 43 36.03 -18.37 -22.38
C GLY A 43 34.75 -17.55 -22.50
N PHE A 44 33.70 -18.16 -23.05
CA PHE A 44 32.40 -17.52 -23.22
C PHE A 44 31.61 -17.54 -21.90
N ILE A 45 31.12 -16.37 -21.50
CA ILE A 45 30.28 -16.19 -20.32
C ILE A 45 28.89 -15.80 -20.79
N ASP A 46 27.88 -16.53 -20.34
CA ASP A 46 26.47 -16.18 -20.52
C ASP A 46 26.15 -14.87 -19.79
N MET A 47 25.40 -13.99 -20.44
CA MET A 47 25.04 -12.69 -19.92
C MET A 47 23.54 -12.50 -19.93
N TYR A 48 23.06 -11.77 -18.92
CA TYR A 48 21.67 -11.45 -18.74
C TYR A 48 21.52 -9.96 -18.47
N PHE A 49 20.42 -9.38 -18.90
CA PHE A 49 19.98 -8.10 -18.38
C PHE A 49 18.98 -8.37 -17.27
N VAL A 50 19.14 -7.68 -16.14
CA VAL A 50 18.11 -7.66 -15.12
C VAL A 50 17.00 -6.76 -15.63
N ASN A 51 15.81 -7.33 -15.80
CA ASN A 51 14.63 -6.56 -16.06
C ASN A 51 14.25 -5.84 -14.77
N ASP A 52 13.77 -4.61 -14.95
CA ASP A 52 13.50 -3.72 -13.83
C ASP A 52 12.60 -4.39 -12.79
N PHE A 53 12.78 -4.03 -11.52
CA PHE A 53 11.78 -4.34 -10.50
C PHE A 53 10.39 -4.01 -11.06
N PHE A 54 9.43 -4.93 -10.94
CA PHE A 54 8.03 -4.65 -11.26
C PHE A 54 7.66 -3.29 -10.64
N LEU A 55 7.04 -2.39 -11.41
CA LEU A 55 6.76 -1.00 -11.01
C LEU A 55 6.22 -0.90 -9.57
N LEU A 56 5.31 -1.81 -9.21
CA LEU A 56 4.73 -1.89 -7.87
C LEU A 56 5.76 -2.12 -6.76
N GLU A 57 6.74 -3.00 -6.96
CA GLU A 57 7.77 -3.29 -5.96
C GLU A 57 8.73 -2.11 -5.78
N LYS A 58 9.06 -1.38 -6.87
CA LYS A 58 9.81 -0.12 -6.77
C LYS A 58 9.05 0.91 -5.93
N ILE A 59 7.76 1.05 -6.20
CA ILE A 59 6.87 1.97 -5.50
C ILE A 59 6.76 1.59 -4.02
N LYS A 60 6.51 0.31 -3.73
CA LYS A 60 6.41 -0.22 -2.37
C LYS A 60 7.68 0.04 -1.58
N HIS A 61 8.86 -0.23 -2.16
CA HIS A 61 10.12 0.08 -1.51
C HIS A 61 10.27 1.58 -1.23
N ARG A 62 9.92 2.45 -2.19
CA ARG A 62 9.96 3.91 -2.01
C ARG A 62 9.06 4.36 -0.85
N VAL A 63 7.80 3.92 -0.86
CA VAL A 63 6.82 4.24 0.19
C VAL A 63 7.31 3.78 1.55
N PHE A 64 7.75 2.52 1.67
CA PHE A 64 8.22 1.97 2.95
C PHE A 64 9.47 2.70 3.46
N MET A 65 10.35 3.15 2.57
CA MET A 65 11.49 3.98 2.96
C MET A 65 11.07 5.35 3.48
N ARG A 66 10.07 6.00 2.88
CA ARG A 66 9.52 7.27 3.37
C ARG A 66 8.85 7.09 4.74
N MET A 67 8.03 6.05 4.89
CA MET A 67 7.26 5.81 6.11
C MET A 67 8.11 5.40 7.32
N LYS A 68 9.44 5.20 7.17
CA LYS A 68 10.35 5.06 8.32
C LYS A 68 10.47 6.34 9.15
N ASP A 69 10.19 7.49 8.53
CA ASP A 69 10.28 8.79 9.18
C ASP A 69 8.92 9.26 9.77
N LEU A 70 7.93 8.35 9.85
CA LEU A 70 6.66 8.63 10.54
C LEU A 70 6.89 8.99 12.00
N ASP A 71 6.03 9.87 12.52
CA ASP A 71 6.00 10.19 13.94
C ASP A 71 5.78 8.91 14.77
N GLN A 72 6.57 8.74 15.84
CA GLN A 72 6.53 7.55 16.69
C GLN A 72 5.20 7.40 17.45
N ARG A 73 4.39 8.45 17.50
CA ARG A 73 3.04 8.43 18.08
C ARG A 73 2.02 7.76 17.16
N LEU A 74 2.31 7.60 15.88
CA LEU A 74 1.46 6.86 14.95
C LEU A 74 1.60 5.36 15.22
N HIS A 75 0.64 4.81 15.96
CA HIS A 75 0.60 3.41 16.37
C HIS A 75 -0.29 2.56 15.47
N TYR A 76 -1.28 3.18 14.82
CA TYR A 76 -2.18 2.58 13.85
C TYR A 76 -1.70 2.87 12.42
N HIS A 77 -1.61 4.15 12.02
CA HIS A 77 -1.22 4.55 10.67
C HIS A 77 0.29 4.36 10.45
N THR A 78 0.67 3.12 10.16
CA THR A 78 2.06 2.63 10.10
C THR A 78 2.31 1.86 8.81
N ILE A 79 3.58 1.52 8.54
CA ILE A 79 3.94 0.61 7.43
C ILE A 79 3.13 -0.70 7.48
N TRP A 80 2.79 -1.18 8.68
CA TRP A 80 1.98 -2.38 8.85
C TRP A 80 0.54 -2.19 8.40
N HIS A 81 -0.07 -1.03 8.69
CA HIS A 81 -1.41 -0.69 8.19
C HIS A 81 -1.40 -0.60 6.67
N THR A 82 -0.49 0.16 6.07
CA THR A 82 -0.36 0.24 4.61
C THR A 82 -0.14 -1.13 3.96
N SER A 83 0.64 -2.01 4.59
CA SER A 83 0.83 -3.39 4.10
C SER A 83 -0.45 -4.22 4.18
N ASP A 84 -1.23 -4.05 5.26
CA ASP A 84 -2.53 -4.71 5.44
C ASP A 84 -3.54 -4.21 4.40
N VAL A 85 -3.67 -2.89 4.20
CA VAL A 85 -4.56 -2.31 3.18
C VAL A 85 -4.21 -2.82 1.78
N LEU A 86 -2.93 -2.86 1.41
CA LEU A 86 -2.50 -3.42 0.13
C LEU A 86 -2.95 -4.89 -0.05
N MET A 87 -2.78 -5.71 0.99
CA MET A 87 -3.21 -7.12 0.98
C MET A 87 -4.74 -7.24 0.89
N GLN A 88 -5.49 -6.38 1.59
CA GLN A 88 -6.95 -6.41 1.57
C GLN A 88 -7.51 -5.92 0.23
N VAL A 89 -6.90 -4.91 -0.39
CA VAL A 89 -7.22 -4.49 -1.76
C VAL A 89 -7.12 -5.66 -2.73
N GLU A 90 -6.02 -6.42 -2.68
CA GLU A 90 -5.82 -7.60 -3.52
C GLU A 90 -6.91 -8.66 -3.31
N ARG A 91 -7.17 -9.00 -2.05
CA ARG A 91 -8.15 -10.02 -1.65
C ARG A 91 -9.56 -9.65 -2.08
N ILE A 92 -9.97 -8.40 -1.84
CA ILE A 92 -11.32 -7.92 -2.15
C ILE A 92 -11.47 -7.80 -3.67
N ALA A 93 -10.50 -7.20 -4.37
CA ALA A 93 -10.54 -7.09 -5.83
C ALA A 93 -10.67 -8.46 -6.51
N GLN A 94 -9.93 -9.46 -6.05
CA GLN A 94 -10.04 -10.84 -6.55
C GLN A 94 -11.44 -11.43 -6.30
N SER A 95 -12.02 -11.16 -5.13
CA SER A 95 -13.34 -11.69 -4.74
C SER A 95 -14.49 -11.01 -5.49
N GLU A 96 -14.33 -9.73 -5.83
CA GLU A 96 -15.26 -8.96 -6.68
C GLU A 96 -15.07 -9.25 -8.18
N GLY A 97 -14.07 -10.05 -8.55
CA GLY A 97 -13.83 -10.48 -9.92
C GLY A 97 -13.15 -9.43 -10.80
N ILE A 98 -12.35 -8.53 -10.21
CA ILE A 98 -11.52 -7.58 -10.96
C ILE A 98 -10.37 -8.36 -11.64
N ASP A 99 -10.30 -8.30 -12.97
CA ASP A 99 -9.35 -9.06 -13.80
C ASP A 99 -8.37 -8.17 -14.59
N THR A 100 -8.59 -6.86 -14.68
CA THR A 100 -7.67 -5.95 -15.36
C THR A 100 -6.39 -5.72 -14.55
N GLU A 101 -5.27 -6.26 -15.04
CA GLU A 101 -3.95 -6.10 -14.39
C GLU A 101 -3.55 -4.63 -14.19
N ARG A 102 -3.86 -3.75 -15.16
CA ARG A 102 -3.49 -2.33 -15.09
C ARG A 102 -4.29 -1.56 -14.04
N GLU A 103 -5.60 -1.81 -13.95
CA GLU A 103 -6.45 -1.15 -12.96
C GLU A 103 -6.11 -1.64 -11.55
N LEU A 104 -5.88 -2.95 -11.40
CA LEU A 104 -5.43 -3.52 -10.14
C LEU A 104 -4.06 -2.97 -9.72
N LEU A 105 -3.12 -2.76 -10.65
CA LEU A 105 -1.84 -2.10 -10.36
C LEU A 105 -2.04 -0.69 -9.81
N LEU A 106 -2.90 0.13 -10.44
CA LEU A 106 -3.16 1.51 -10.00
C LEU A 106 -3.83 1.55 -8.63
N LEU A 107 -4.78 0.63 -8.38
CA LEU A 107 -5.42 0.48 -7.08
C LEU A 107 -4.41 0.10 -5.97
N LYS A 108 -3.48 -0.81 -6.25
CA LYS A 108 -2.40 -1.16 -5.31
C LYS A 108 -1.44 0.01 -5.05
N ILE A 109 -1.17 0.83 -6.06
CA ILE A 109 -0.36 2.05 -5.90
C ILE A 109 -1.08 3.04 -4.98
N ALA A 110 -2.39 3.27 -5.17
CA ALA A 110 -3.18 4.10 -4.27
C ALA A 110 -3.16 3.57 -2.84
N ALA A 111 -3.34 2.26 -2.64
CA ALA A 111 -3.25 1.62 -1.34
C ALA A 111 -1.88 1.81 -0.66
N LEU A 112 -0.79 1.82 -1.42
CA LEU A 112 0.55 2.11 -0.87
C LEU A 112 0.68 3.58 -0.43
N TYR A 113 0.07 4.51 -1.14
CA TYR A 113 0.23 5.94 -0.87
C TYR A 113 -0.83 6.57 0.05
N HIS A 114 -1.97 5.92 0.31
CA HIS A 114 -3.12 6.52 0.99
C HIS A 114 -2.76 7.25 2.30
N ASP A 115 -1.92 6.60 3.12
CA ASP A 115 -1.50 7.09 4.43
C ASP A 115 -0.16 7.85 4.43
N THR A 116 0.49 8.00 3.27
CA THR A 116 1.81 8.64 3.25
C THR A 116 1.76 10.11 3.65
N GLY A 117 0.60 10.76 3.56
CA GLY A 117 0.42 12.13 4.01
C GLY A 117 0.59 12.35 5.51
N PHE A 118 0.52 11.30 6.33
CA PHE A 118 0.86 11.37 7.76
C PHE A 118 2.32 11.79 8.02
N LEU A 119 3.20 11.70 7.01
CA LEU A 119 4.55 12.28 7.05
C LEU A 119 4.55 13.82 7.08
N LYS A 120 3.47 14.46 6.62
CA LYS A 120 3.33 15.92 6.51
C LYS A 120 2.29 16.47 7.48
N THR A 121 1.13 15.83 7.59
CA THR A 121 -0.02 16.33 8.37
C THR A 121 -0.91 15.18 8.83
N TYR A 122 -1.56 15.34 9.97
CA TYR A 122 -2.57 14.39 10.45
C TYR A 122 -3.94 14.67 9.79
N LEU A 123 -4.34 15.94 9.77
CA LEU A 123 -5.58 16.38 9.13
C LEU A 123 -5.34 16.57 7.63
N ASN A 124 -6.25 16.08 6.79
CA ASN A 124 -6.13 16.14 5.33
C ASN A 124 -4.86 15.42 4.83
N HIS A 125 -4.57 14.26 5.42
CA HIS A 125 -3.41 13.45 5.03
C HIS A 125 -3.61 12.84 3.65
N GLU A 126 -4.84 12.67 3.18
CA GLU A 126 -5.15 12.14 1.85
C GLU A 126 -4.66 13.10 0.76
N GLU A 127 -4.94 14.41 0.92
CA GLU A 127 -4.41 15.44 0.03
C GLU A 127 -2.87 15.47 0.04
N ALA A 128 -2.26 15.42 1.23
CA ALA A 128 -0.81 15.38 1.37
C ALA A 128 -0.19 14.09 0.81
N GLY A 129 -0.91 12.97 0.86
CA GLY A 129 -0.53 11.69 0.26
C GLY A 129 -0.53 11.77 -1.27
N CYS A 130 -1.53 12.43 -1.86
CA CYS A 130 -1.56 12.72 -3.29
C CYS A 130 -0.35 13.58 -3.73
N GLU A 131 0.00 14.61 -2.95
CA GLU A 131 1.19 15.42 -3.23
C GLU A 131 2.47 14.56 -3.22
N ILE A 132 2.65 13.72 -2.20
CA ILE A 132 3.82 12.83 -2.07
C ILE A 132 3.88 11.84 -3.24
N PHE A 133 2.74 11.27 -3.63
CA PHE A 133 2.64 10.38 -4.79
C PHE A 133 3.06 11.10 -6.08
N MET A 134 2.56 12.31 -6.32
CA MET A 134 2.88 13.09 -7.52
C MET A 134 4.36 13.48 -7.57
N GLU A 135 4.93 13.89 -6.44
CA GLU A 135 6.36 14.17 -6.29
C GLU A 135 7.21 12.94 -6.63
N ASP A 136 6.87 11.78 -6.06
CA ASP A 136 7.58 10.52 -6.30
C ASP A 136 7.44 10.05 -7.75
N ALA A 137 6.23 10.09 -8.30
CA ALA A 137 5.96 9.69 -9.68
C ALA A 137 6.75 10.52 -10.69
N GLN A 138 7.01 11.80 -10.38
CA GLN A 138 7.88 12.64 -11.18
C GLN A 138 9.36 12.32 -10.97
N GLN A 139 9.83 12.29 -9.71
CA GLN A 139 11.24 12.11 -9.38
C GLN A 139 11.79 10.75 -9.81
N MET A 140 10.98 9.71 -9.69
CA MET A 140 11.35 8.33 -10.04
C MET A 140 10.92 7.94 -11.45
N ALA A 141 10.35 8.87 -12.22
CA ALA A 141 9.86 8.65 -13.57
C ALA A 141 8.96 7.40 -13.69
N TYR A 142 7.94 7.30 -12.83
CA TYR A 142 6.97 6.21 -12.93
C TYR A 142 6.29 6.22 -14.30
N GLU A 143 6.21 5.04 -14.93
CA GLU A 143 5.59 4.81 -16.24
C GLU A 143 4.04 4.83 -16.14
N LEU A 144 3.52 5.97 -15.69
CA LEU A 144 2.09 6.27 -15.55
C LEU A 144 1.74 7.48 -16.41
N THR A 145 0.63 7.40 -17.13
CA THR A 145 0.05 8.54 -17.85
C THR A 145 -0.50 9.57 -16.85
N ILE A 146 -0.83 10.78 -17.34
CA ILE A 146 -1.43 11.83 -16.51
C ILE A 146 -2.76 11.35 -15.91
N ASN A 147 -3.65 10.77 -16.73
CA ASN A 147 -4.95 10.28 -16.28
C ASN A 147 -4.81 9.18 -15.21
N GLU A 148 -3.81 8.31 -15.32
CA GLU A 148 -3.58 7.27 -14.32
C GLU A 148 -3.08 7.84 -13.00
N LYS A 149 -2.25 8.88 -13.04
CA LYS A 149 -1.82 9.59 -11.83
C LYS A 149 -2.98 10.29 -11.15
N GLU A 150 -3.82 10.96 -11.93
CA GLU A 150 -5.04 11.60 -11.43
C GLU A 150 -5.99 10.59 -10.79
N TRP A 151 -6.14 9.41 -11.42
CA TRP A 151 -6.98 8.35 -10.88
C TRP A 151 -6.42 7.73 -9.60
N VAL A 152 -5.10 7.54 -9.49
CA VAL A 152 -4.46 7.13 -8.21
C VAL A 152 -4.75 8.16 -7.12
N CYS A 153 -4.63 9.46 -7.40
CA CYS A 153 -4.99 10.51 -6.45
C CYS A 153 -6.48 10.44 -6.06
N GLN A 154 -7.39 10.20 -7.01
CA GLN A 154 -8.81 10.04 -6.72
C GLN A 154 -9.06 8.86 -5.77
N LEU A 155 -8.39 7.73 -5.98
CA LEU A 155 -8.48 6.56 -5.11
C LEU A 155 -7.88 6.80 -3.72
N ILE A 156 -6.83 7.62 -3.59
CA ILE A 156 -6.33 8.06 -2.28
C ILE A 156 -7.36 8.97 -1.61
N MET A 157 -7.89 9.95 -2.34
CA MET A 157 -8.83 10.94 -1.80
C MET A 157 -10.13 10.34 -1.30
N VAL A 158 -10.62 9.24 -1.89
CA VAL A 158 -11.89 8.63 -1.49
C VAL A 158 -11.80 7.90 -0.15
N THR A 159 -10.60 7.60 0.37
CA THR A 159 -10.44 6.98 1.71
C THR A 159 -10.81 7.95 2.82
N LYS A 160 -10.83 9.25 2.54
CA LYS A 160 -11.22 10.31 3.46
C LYS A 160 -12.62 10.10 4.00
N THR A 161 -12.78 10.27 5.32
CA THR A 161 -14.06 10.06 6.00
C THR A 161 -14.87 11.37 6.13
N PRO A 162 -16.20 11.37 5.88
CA PRO A 162 -17.01 10.24 5.42
C PRO A 162 -16.73 9.89 3.95
N GLN A 163 -16.66 8.58 3.66
CA GLN A 163 -16.39 8.05 2.34
C GLN A 163 -17.64 8.10 1.46
N GLU A 164 -17.48 8.42 0.18
CA GLU A 164 -18.56 8.43 -0.83
C GLU A 164 -18.05 7.84 -2.16
N PRO A 165 -17.71 6.53 -2.21
CA PRO A 165 -17.22 5.89 -3.41
C PRO A 165 -18.28 5.86 -4.52
N GLN A 166 -17.83 6.07 -5.76
CA GLN A 166 -18.67 6.20 -6.95
C GLN A 166 -18.56 4.99 -7.89
N ASN A 167 -17.59 4.11 -7.66
CA ASN A 167 -17.35 2.93 -8.48
C ASN A 167 -16.67 1.83 -7.66
N ILE A 168 -16.64 0.61 -8.21
CA ILE A 168 -16.13 -0.59 -7.53
C ILE A 168 -14.68 -0.45 -7.04
N PHE A 169 -13.80 0.27 -7.73
CA PHE A 169 -12.41 0.43 -7.29
C PHE A 169 -12.31 1.32 -6.04
N GLU A 170 -13.11 2.39 -6.01
CA GLU A 170 -13.24 3.25 -4.82
C GLU A 170 -13.88 2.48 -3.65
N GLU A 171 -14.91 1.66 -3.91
CA GLU A 171 -15.50 0.79 -2.90
C GLU A 171 -14.46 -0.18 -2.30
N ILE A 172 -13.62 -0.78 -3.15
CA ILE A 172 -12.58 -1.73 -2.73
C ILE A 172 -11.55 -1.07 -1.80
N ILE A 173 -11.02 0.10 -2.15
CA ILE A 173 -9.99 0.75 -1.31
C ILE A 173 -10.57 1.26 0.01
N CYS A 174 -11.79 1.81 0.00
CA CYS A 174 -12.52 2.20 1.21
C CYS A 174 -12.74 1.02 2.15
N ASP A 175 -13.19 -0.12 1.61
CA ASP A 175 -13.40 -1.33 2.40
C ASP A 175 -12.08 -1.94 2.88
N ALA A 176 -11.01 -1.88 2.08
CA ALA A 176 -9.71 -2.40 2.45
C ALA A 176 -9.08 -1.62 3.61
N ASP A 177 -9.17 -0.28 3.56
CA ASP A 177 -8.66 0.62 4.60
C ASP A 177 -9.33 0.38 5.96
N LEU A 178 -10.62 0.06 5.94
CA LEU A 178 -11.43 -0.15 7.15
C LEU A 178 -11.84 -1.61 7.38
N ASP A 179 -11.19 -2.59 6.72
CA ASP A 179 -11.56 -4.02 6.78
C ASP A 179 -11.51 -4.56 8.21
N TYR A 180 -10.58 -4.04 9.04
CA TYR A 180 -10.38 -4.48 10.42
C TYR A 180 -11.62 -4.27 11.31
N LEU A 181 -12.54 -3.38 10.94
CA LEU A 181 -13.75 -3.10 11.72
C LEU A 181 -14.65 -4.33 11.89
N GLY A 182 -14.49 -5.36 11.06
CA GLY A 182 -15.20 -6.63 11.15
C GLY A 182 -14.28 -7.86 11.21
N ARG A 183 -13.00 -7.68 11.53
CA ARG A 183 -12.05 -8.79 11.72
C ARG A 183 -11.96 -9.22 13.18
N ASP A 184 -11.37 -10.38 13.44
CA ASP A 184 -11.17 -10.89 14.80
C ASP A 184 -10.10 -10.13 15.59
N ASP A 185 -9.20 -9.41 14.90
CA ASP A 185 -8.18 -8.55 15.50
C ASP A 185 -8.66 -7.12 15.78
N PHE A 186 -9.96 -6.85 15.64
CA PHE A 186 -10.59 -5.54 15.85
C PHE A 186 -10.12 -4.84 17.14
N TRP A 187 -10.17 -5.53 18.28
CA TRP A 187 -9.80 -4.94 19.56
C TRP A 187 -8.31 -4.61 19.67
N LEU A 188 -7.46 -5.43 19.05
CA LEU A 188 -6.01 -5.22 19.04
C LEU A 188 -5.66 -3.98 18.21
N ILE A 189 -6.24 -3.86 17.02
CA ILE A 189 -6.03 -2.73 16.13
C ILE A 189 -6.67 -1.45 16.70
N GLY A 190 -7.88 -1.56 17.25
CA GLY A 190 -8.54 -0.45 17.95
C GLY A 190 -7.70 0.09 19.12
N LYS A 191 -6.99 -0.77 19.86
CA LYS A 191 -6.06 -0.32 20.92
C LYS A 191 -4.87 0.49 20.37
N LYS A 192 -4.39 0.16 19.16
CA LYS A 192 -3.34 0.95 18.49
C LYS A 192 -3.88 2.33 18.12
N LEU A 193 -5.06 2.39 17.51
CA LEU A 193 -5.69 3.66 17.14
C LEU A 193 -6.01 4.51 18.37
N TYR A 194 -6.49 3.90 19.45
CA TYR A 194 -6.65 4.57 20.75
C TYR A 194 -5.34 5.21 21.23
N SER A 195 -4.25 4.44 21.24
CA SER A 195 -2.95 4.92 21.73
C SER A 195 -2.44 6.09 20.89
N GLU A 196 -2.65 6.04 19.58
CA GLU A 196 -2.30 7.10 18.66
C GLU A 196 -3.12 8.37 18.91
N LEU A 197 -4.45 8.27 18.91
CA LEU A 197 -5.32 9.43 19.13
C LEU A 197 -5.07 10.07 20.50
N TYR A 198 -4.79 9.26 21.52
CA TYR A 198 -4.36 9.74 22.83
C TYR A 198 -3.02 10.50 22.76
N GLY A 199 -2.03 9.95 22.05
CA GLY A 199 -0.72 10.58 21.85
C GLY A 199 -0.76 11.91 21.09
N TYR A 200 -1.77 12.10 20.25
CA TYR A 200 -2.07 13.37 19.56
C TYR A 200 -3.01 14.30 20.34
N GLY A 201 -3.49 13.90 21.52
CA GLY A 201 -4.41 14.68 22.35
C GLY A 201 -5.81 14.83 21.75
N MET A 202 -6.21 13.92 20.85
CA MET A 202 -7.55 13.93 20.24
C MET A 202 -8.60 13.28 21.13
N ILE A 203 -8.17 12.45 22.08
CA ILE A 203 -8.99 11.82 23.12
C ILE A 203 -8.21 11.80 24.43
N HIS A 204 -8.90 11.78 25.57
CA HIS A 204 -8.25 11.89 26.89
C HIS A 204 -8.42 10.64 27.75
N ASP A 205 -9.40 9.79 27.48
CA ASP A 205 -9.67 8.59 28.24
C ASP A 205 -10.43 7.53 27.43
N GLU A 206 -10.77 6.41 28.07
CA GLU A 206 -11.56 5.35 27.43
C GLU A 206 -13.02 5.77 27.14
N GLN A 207 -13.55 6.77 27.85
CA GLN A 207 -14.91 7.24 27.63
C GLN A 207 -15.00 8.02 26.31
N ASP A 208 -14.08 8.96 26.08
CA ASP A 208 -13.89 9.65 24.80
C ASP A 208 -13.74 8.64 23.65
N TRP A 209 -12.89 7.63 23.85
CA TRP A 209 -12.63 6.58 22.87
C TRP A 209 -13.87 5.77 22.50
N ASN A 210 -14.62 5.30 23.50
CA ASN A 210 -15.81 4.49 23.26
C ASN A 210 -16.91 5.33 22.58
N MET A 211 -17.05 6.61 22.92
CA MET A 211 -17.98 7.53 22.25
C MET A 211 -17.60 7.76 20.79
N LEU A 212 -16.31 7.98 20.51
CA LEU A 212 -15.80 8.14 19.15
C LEU A 212 -16.03 6.89 18.31
N GLN A 213 -15.63 5.71 18.83
CA GLN A 213 -15.85 4.44 18.13
C GLN A 213 -17.32 4.17 17.86
N LEU A 214 -18.20 4.40 18.85
CA LEU A 214 -19.64 4.19 18.68
C LEU A 214 -20.18 5.06 17.53
N SER A 215 -19.77 6.33 17.49
CA SER A 215 -20.16 7.25 16.41
C SER A 215 -19.62 6.79 15.05
N PHE A 216 -18.34 6.41 14.99
CA PHE A 216 -17.65 6.02 13.77
C PHE A 216 -18.20 4.69 13.20
N LEU A 217 -18.22 3.62 14.01
CA LEU A 217 -18.72 2.31 13.58
C LEU A 217 -20.20 2.39 13.19
N GLY A 218 -21.01 3.16 13.92
CA GLY A 218 -22.44 3.31 13.65
C GLY A 218 -22.77 4.03 12.34
N LYS A 219 -21.90 4.93 11.87
CA LYS A 219 -22.06 5.65 10.60
C LYS A 219 -21.46 4.90 9.40
N HIS A 220 -20.38 4.17 9.63
CA HIS A 220 -19.71 3.43 8.57
C HIS A 220 -20.55 2.24 8.07
N HIS A 221 -20.43 1.90 6.80
CA HIS A 221 -20.92 0.65 6.20
C HIS A 221 -19.88 0.14 5.19
N TYR A 222 -19.88 -1.17 4.93
CA TYR A 222 -19.03 -1.74 3.89
C TYR A 222 -19.73 -1.59 2.53
N TRP A 223 -18.95 -1.34 1.49
CA TRP A 223 -19.46 -1.00 0.16
C TRP A 223 -19.56 -2.23 -0.75
N THR A 224 -18.49 -3.01 -0.83
CA THR A 224 -18.41 -4.20 -1.67
C THR A 224 -19.26 -5.34 -1.12
N LYS A 225 -19.76 -6.21 -2.00
CA LYS A 225 -20.54 -7.40 -1.60
C LYS A 225 -19.71 -8.34 -0.74
N THR A 226 -18.43 -8.48 -1.05
CA THR A 226 -17.46 -9.29 -0.32
C THR A 226 -17.32 -8.80 1.12
N SER A 227 -17.02 -7.53 1.33
CA SER A 227 -16.80 -7.00 2.68
C SER A 227 -18.08 -6.93 3.49
N GLN A 228 -19.22 -6.59 2.87
CA GLN A 228 -20.53 -6.70 3.52
C GLN A 228 -20.76 -8.11 4.07
N LYS A 229 -20.58 -9.14 3.24
CA LYS A 229 -20.78 -10.54 3.63
C LYS A 229 -19.78 -11.00 4.70
N MET A 230 -18.53 -10.55 4.63
CA MET A 230 -17.45 -11.08 5.48
C MET A 230 -17.26 -10.32 6.78
N ARG A 231 -17.74 -9.06 6.88
CA ARG A 231 -17.37 -8.15 7.96
C ARG A 231 -18.56 -7.51 8.67
N ALA A 232 -19.73 -7.38 8.02
CA ALA A 232 -20.83 -6.62 8.60
C ALA A 232 -21.35 -7.20 9.91
N ASP A 233 -21.56 -8.52 9.98
CA ASP A 233 -22.09 -9.19 11.18
C ASP A 233 -21.15 -8.99 12.39
N LYS A 234 -19.85 -9.25 12.20
CA LYS A 234 -18.87 -9.10 13.26
C LYS A 234 -18.72 -7.65 13.72
N LYS A 235 -18.75 -6.71 12.78
CA LYS A 235 -18.76 -5.28 13.10
C LYS A 235 -19.99 -4.90 13.95
N ALA A 236 -21.17 -5.44 13.66
CA ALA A 236 -22.38 -5.20 14.43
C ALA A 236 -22.29 -5.76 15.87
N GLU A 237 -21.64 -6.91 16.05
CA GLU A 237 -21.33 -7.45 17.38
C GLU A 237 -20.42 -6.49 18.16
N TYR A 238 -19.37 -5.95 17.54
CA TYR A 238 -18.46 -5.00 18.19
C TYR A 238 -19.15 -3.69 18.54
N LEU A 239 -19.98 -3.15 17.64
CA LEU A 239 -20.78 -1.96 17.91
C LEU A 239 -21.66 -2.15 19.16
N SER A 240 -22.34 -3.31 19.24
CA SER A 240 -23.16 -3.67 20.41
C SER A 240 -22.34 -3.80 21.69
N ALA A 241 -21.15 -4.39 21.61
CA ALA A 241 -20.24 -4.54 22.74
C ALA A 241 -19.73 -3.17 23.25
N ILE A 242 -19.43 -2.23 22.36
CA ILE A 242 -19.01 -0.87 22.72
C ILE A 242 -20.17 -0.10 23.36
N GLN A 243 -21.38 -0.19 22.78
CA GLN A 243 -22.58 0.42 23.38
C GLN A 243 -22.83 -0.08 24.81
N ALA A 244 -22.63 -1.38 25.06
CA ALA A 244 -22.77 -1.95 26.40
C ALA A 244 -21.70 -1.48 27.40
N LYS A 245 -20.51 -1.03 26.93
CA LYS A 245 -19.48 -0.41 27.79
C LYS A 245 -19.87 0.99 28.24
N LEU A 246 -20.56 1.76 27.39
CA LEU A 246 -20.99 3.14 27.67
C LEU A 246 -22.23 3.23 28.58
N ASN A 247 -23.02 2.17 28.66
CA ASN A 247 -24.23 2.11 29.47
C ASN A 247 -23.98 1.61 30.91
N LYS A 248 -22.72 1.36 31.28
CA LYS A 248 -22.29 0.91 32.62
C LYS A 248 -21.70 2.06 33.40
#